data_AF-E2SJ65-F1
#
_entry.id   AF-E2SJ65-F1
#
_cell.length_a   1.000
_cell.length_b   1.000
_cell.length_c   1.000
_cell.angle_alpha   90.00
_cell.angle_beta   90.00
_cell.angle_gamma   90.00
#
_symmetry.space_group_name_H-M   'P 1'
#
loop_
_entity.id
_entity.type
_entity.pdbx_description
1 polymer ?
#
loop_
_entity_poly.entity_id
_entity_poly.type
_entity_poly.pdbx_seq_one_letter_code
_entity_poly.pdbx_strand_id
1 'polypeptide(L)'
;MEGLLFLSGDEGLSVEQLNGCVEELNKKEIETVLDELMQDYLADVHGIELVRFGGIYKFVSKESIHPYAQKLFSSTKVATLSNAALETLAIVAYKQPITRGEIEEIRGVSCDMMVRKLLARNLIKECGRSDAPGRPFLYEVTEEFMDTFKLVSLKELPELPEFKDTMEEELFEE
;
A
#
# COMPACT_ATOMS: atom_id res chain seq x y z
N MET A 1 17.99 16.22 9.17
CA MET A 1 17.07 15.12 8.83
C MET A 1 15.85 15.63 8.09
N GLU A 2 15.06 16.53 8.67
CA GLU A 2 13.89 17.15 8.02
C GLU A 2 14.14 17.59 6.57
N GLY A 3 15.20 18.36 6.32
CA GLY A 3 15.54 18.82 4.97
C GLY A 3 15.85 17.70 3.96
N LEU A 4 16.39 16.55 4.42
CA LEU A 4 16.63 15.40 3.54
C LEU A 4 15.31 14.72 3.16
N LEU A 5 14.40 14.55 4.12
CA LEU A 5 13.05 14.00 3.90
C LEU A 5 12.21 14.92 3.02
N PHE A 6 12.37 16.24 3.14
CA PHE A 6 11.72 17.20 2.25
C PHE A 6 12.24 17.09 0.82
N LEU A 7 13.55 16.94 0.63
CA LEU A 7 14.16 16.80 -0.70
C LEU A 7 13.78 15.48 -1.40
N SER A 8 13.58 14.39 -0.66
CA SER A 8 13.11 13.12 -1.24
C SER A 8 11.66 13.16 -1.71
N GLY A 9 10.87 14.12 -1.22
CA GLY A 9 9.46 14.25 -1.57
C GLY A 9 8.67 12.96 -1.29
N ASP A 10 7.87 12.54 -2.29
CA ASP A 10 6.95 11.40 -2.17
C ASP A 10 7.65 10.03 -2.09
N GLU A 11 8.90 9.92 -2.57
CA GLU A 11 9.69 8.68 -2.49
C GLU A 11 10.13 8.36 -1.06
N GLY A 12 10.34 9.39 -0.23
CA GLY A 12 10.83 9.22 1.14
C GLY A 12 12.24 8.64 1.25
N LEU A 13 12.64 8.31 2.48
CA LEU A 13 13.94 7.71 2.78
C LEU A 13 13.83 6.60 3.84
N SER A 14 14.57 5.52 3.65
CA SER A 14 14.81 4.50 4.68
C SER A 14 15.87 4.94 5.70
N VAL A 15 15.89 4.29 6.86
CA VAL A 15 16.93 4.50 7.88
C VAL A 15 18.31 4.16 7.32
N GLU A 16 18.41 3.14 6.46
CA GLU A 16 19.63 2.75 5.75
C GLU A 16 20.16 3.88 4.87
N GLN A 17 19.29 4.51 4.07
CA GLN A 17 19.68 5.63 3.21
C GLN A 17 20.10 6.85 4.03
N LEU A 18 19.35 7.18 5.09
CA LEU A 18 19.69 8.29 5.99
C LEU A 18 21.03 8.08 6.69
N ASN A 19 21.30 6.85 7.16
CA ASN A 19 22.58 6.51 7.79
C ASN A 19 23.76 6.59 6.81
N GLY A 20 23.53 6.29 5.54
CA GLY A 20 24.53 6.48 4.49
C GLY A 20 24.82 7.94 4.12
N CYS A 21 23.92 8.88 4.45
CA CYS A 21 24.10 10.32 4.20
C CYS A 21 24.58 11.09 5.43
N VAL A 22 24.23 10.64 6.63
CA VAL A 22 24.55 11.27 7.91
C VAL A 22 25.45 10.32 8.70
N GLU A 23 26.74 10.32 8.35
CA GLU A 23 27.72 9.37 8.89
C GLU A 23 28.00 9.59 10.39
N GLU A 24 27.66 10.76 10.94
CA GLU A 24 27.88 11.09 12.34
C GLU A 24 26.90 10.41 13.30
N LEU A 25 25.79 9.87 12.80
CA LEU A 25 24.76 9.21 13.61
C LEU A 25 24.66 7.73 13.28
N ASN A 26 24.51 6.90 14.29
CA ASN A 26 24.16 5.50 14.09
C ASN A 26 22.65 5.33 13.82
N LYS A 27 22.25 4.15 13.33
CA LYS A 27 20.83 3.88 12.98
C LYS A 27 19.85 4.16 14.11
N LYS A 28 20.22 3.85 15.36
CA LYS A 28 19.34 4.03 16.52
C LYS A 28 19.16 5.51 16.87
N GLU A 29 20.22 6.30 16.73
CA GLU A 29 20.15 7.75 16.89
C GLU A 29 19.28 8.38 15.80
N ILE A 30 19.39 7.90 14.55
CA ILE A 30 18.54 8.33 13.45
C ILE A 30 17.06 8.03 13.74
N GLU A 31 16.73 6.79 14.15
CA GLU A 31 15.36 6.43 14.54
C GLU A 31 14.84 7.33 15.67
N THR A 32 15.67 7.63 16.66
CA THR A 32 15.29 8.53 17.77
C THR A 32 14.94 9.92 17.27
N VAL A 33 15.76 10.51 16.40
CA VAL A 33 15.49 11.84 15.84
C VAL A 33 14.27 11.83 14.93
N LEU A 34 14.05 10.75 14.17
CA LEU A 34 12.85 10.60 13.35
C LEU A 34 11.58 10.54 14.21
N ASP A 35 11.62 9.80 15.33
CA ASP A 35 10.49 9.72 16.26
C ASP A 35 10.19 11.08 16.91
N GLU A 36 11.23 11.83 17.31
CA GLU A 36 11.08 13.21 17.81
C GLU A 36 10.45 14.12 16.74
N LEU A 37 10.94 14.05 15.51
CA LEU A 37 10.42 14.83 14.39
C LEU A 37 8.96 14.46 14.07
N MET A 38 8.60 13.19 14.15
CA MET A 38 7.21 12.76 14.00
C MET A 38 6.32 13.41 15.07
N GLN A 39 6.75 13.44 16.33
CA GLN A 39 5.97 14.08 17.41
C GLN A 39 5.82 15.59 17.21
N ASP A 40 6.89 16.29 16.84
CA ASP A 40 6.84 17.74 16.59
C ASP A 40 5.82 18.09 15.50
N TYR A 41 5.79 17.31 14.42
CA TYR A 41 4.88 17.53 13.31
C TYR A 41 3.42 17.15 13.59
N LEU A 42 3.11 16.50 14.72
CA LEU A 42 1.71 16.28 15.13
C LEU A 42 1.02 17.59 15.52
N ALA A 43 1.77 18.62 15.94
CA ALA A 43 1.19 19.89 16.36
C ALA A 43 0.32 20.56 15.27
N ASP A 44 -0.78 21.19 15.67
CA ASP A 44 -1.79 21.78 14.78
C ASP A 44 -1.25 22.93 13.89
N VAL A 45 -0.11 23.50 14.25
CA VAL A 45 0.56 24.54 13.46
C VAL A 45 1.13 24.01 12.14
N HIS A 46 1.28 22.69 12.00
CA HIS A 46 1.77 22.04 10.79
C HIS A 46 0.63 21.45 9.96
N GLY A 47 0.61 21.73 8.65
CA GLY A 47 -0.32 21.13 7.68
C GLY A 47 0.19 19.83 7.04
N ILE A 48 1.39 19.41 7.39
CA ILE A 48 2.02 18.16 6.97
C ILE A 48 2.42 17.35 8.19
N GLU A 49 2.59 16.04 8.03
CA GLU A 49 3.01 15.11 9.06
C GLU A 49 4.09 14.18 8.51
N LEU A 50 5.01 13.74 9.38
CA LEU A 50 5.99 12.72 9.04
C LEU A 50 5.39 11.36 9.35
N VAL A 51 5.40 10.46 8.37
CA VAL A 51 4.87 9.10 8.49
C VAL A 51 5.94 8.08 8.13
N ARG A 52 5.76 6.85 8.63
CA ARG A 52 6.59 5.69 8.28
C ARG A 52 5.71 4.62 7.63
N PHE A 53 5.80 4.46 6.31
CA PHE A 53 5.08 3.44 5.55
C PHE A 53 6.06 2.48 4.90
N GLY A 54 5.84 1.17 5.01
CA GLY A 54 6.74 0.17 4.42
C GLY A 54 8.22 0.25 4.86
N GLY A 55 8.52 0.90 5.99
CA GLY A 55 9.90 1.14 6.44
C GLY A 55 10.54 2.41 5.88
N ILE A 56 9.82 3.17 5.05
CA ILE A 56 10.21 4.45 4.48
C ILE A 56 9.59 5.60 5.27
N TYR A 57 10.40 6.60 5.59
CA TYR A 57 9.96 7.85 6.22
C TYR A 57 9.72 8.93 5.16
N LYS A 58 8.57 9.60 5.21
CA LYS A 58 8.25 10.71 4.29
C LYS A 58 7.23 11.68 4.85
N PHE A 59 7.26 12.91 4.34
CA PHE A 59 6.24 13.90 4.66
C PHE A 59 4.98 13.70 3.81
N VAL A 60 3.82 13.74 4.45
CA VAL A 60 2.52 13.72 3.79
C VAL A 60 1.65 14.87 4.28
N SER A 61 0.65 15.28 3.49
CA SER A 61 -0.32 16.28 3.95
C SER A 61 -1.25 15.67 5.01
N LYS A 62 -1.51 16.43 6.08
CA LYS A 62 -2.51 16.06 7.08
C LYS A 62 -3.93 16.03 6.48
N GLU A 63 -4.79 15.23 7.08
CA GLU A 63 -6.20 15.12 6.68
C GLU A 63 -6.93 16.48 6.69
N SER A 64 -6.57 17.37 7.62
CA SER A 64 -7.11 18.74 7.71
C SER A 64 -6.95 19.56 6.42
N ILE A 65 -5.96 19.23 5.59
CA ILE A 65 -5.68 19.91 4.32
C ILE A 65 -6.53 19.35 3.17
N HIS A 66 -7.09 18.15 3.29
CA HIS A 66 -7.79 17.46 2.19
C HIS A 66 -8.88 18.30 1.48
N PRO A 67 -9.78 19.03 2.18
CA PRO A 67 -10.79 19.87 1.53
C PRO A 67 -10.19 21.00 0.67
N TYR A 68 -9.00 21.47 1.03
CA TYR A 68 -8.29 22.53 0.31
C TYR A 68 -7.51 21.95 -0.87
N ALA A 69 -6.87 20.80 -0.68
CA ALA A 69 -6.18 20.06 -1.74
C ALA A 69 -7.15 19.70 -2.88
N GLN A 70 -8.36 19.21 -2.56
CA GLN A 70 -9.38 18.92 -3.59
C GLN A 70 -9.73 20.13 -4.45
N LYS A 71 -9.83 21.33 -3.86
CA LYS A 71 -10.10 22.57 -4.60
C LYS A 71 -8.90 22.94 -5.48
N LEU A 72 -7.69 22.83 -4.93
CA LEU A 72 -6.44 23.12 -5.63
C LEU A 72 -6.25 22.23 -6.88
N PHE A 73 -6.58 20.94 -6.78
CA PHE A 73 -6.40 19.95 -7.83
C PHE A 73 -7.66 19.61 -8.62
N SER A 74 -8.75 20.36 -8.44
CA SER A 74 -10.08 20.11 -9.04
C SER A 74 -10.11 20.04 -10.57
N SER A 75 -9.09 20.56 -11.28
CA SER A 75 -8.92 20.43 -12.73
C SER A 75 -8.28 19.12 -13.18
N THR A 76 -7.69 18.35 -12.26
CA THR A 76 -7.06 17.05 -12.51
C THR A 76 -8.02 15.96 -12.06
N LYS A 77 -8.71 15.30 -12.99
CA LYS A 77 -9.49 14.09 -12.68
C LYS A 77 -8.52 13.00 -12.23
N VAL A 78 -8.34 12.84 -10.92
CA VAL A 78 -7.63 11.70 -10.35
C VAL A 78 -8.48 10.47 -10.65
N ALA A 79 -8.00 9.60 -11.53
CA ALA A 79 -8.74 8.42 -11.95
C ALA A 79 -8.78 7.41 -10.80
N THR A 80 -9.90 7.36 -10.09
CA THR A 80 -10.14 6.41 -9.00
C THR A 80 -10.17 4.96 -9.50
N LEU A 81 -9.90 4.01 -8.59
CA LEU A 81 -10.07 2.59 -8.86
C LEU A 81 -11.56 2.23 -8.87
N SER A 82 -11.99 1.46 -9.87
CA SER A 82 -13.33 0.86 -9.89
C SER A 82 -13.43 -0.25 -8.84
N ASN A 83 -14.65 -0.58 -8.38
CA ASN A 83 -14.89 -1.69 -7.44
C ASN A 83 -14.21 -3.01 -7.87
N ALA A 84 -14.32 -3.39 -9.14
CA ALA A 84 -13.66 -4.59 -9.66
C ALA A 84 -12.12 -4.55 -9.53
N ALA A 85 -11.52 -3.36 -9.61
CA ALA A 85 -10.08 -3.19 -9.44
C ALA A 85 -9.70 -3.23 -7.96
N LEU A 86 -10.52 -2.66 -7.07
CA LEU A 86 -10.35 -2.75 -5.62
C LEU A 86 -10.48 -4.20 -5.12
N GLU A 87 -11.48 -4.95 -5.59
CA GLU A 87 -11.62 -6.38 -5.28
C GLU A 87 -10.40 -7.18 -5.72
N THR A 88 -9.95 -6.96 -6.95
CA THR A 88 -8.75 -7.64 -7.49
C THR A 88 -7.52 -7.29 -6.65
N LEU A 89 -7.35 -6.02 -6.29
CA LEU A 89 -6.23 -5.57 -5.47
C LEU A 89 -6.29 -6.16 -4.06
N ALA A 90 -7.48 -6.24 -3.45
CA ALA A 90 -7.67 -6.86 -2.15
C ALA A 90 -7.26 -8.34 -2.17
N ILE A 91 -7.68 -9.10 -3.18
CA ILE A 91 -7.29 -10.51 -3.32
C ILE A 91 -5.76 -10.65 -3.38
N VAL A 92 -5.08 -9.80 -4.15
CA VAL A 92 -3.60 -9.80 -4.19
C VAL A 92 -3.02 -9.48 -2.81
N ALA A 93 -3.50 -8.44 -2.14
CA ALA A 93 -2.99 -8.02 -0.83
C ALA A 93 -3.09 -9.14 0.23
N TYR A 94 -4.20 -9.90 0.26
CA TYR A 94 -4.45 -10.96 1.24
C TYR A 94 -3.89 -12.33 0.87
N LYS A 95 -3.69 -12.63 -0.42
CA LYS A 95 -3.31 -13.97 -0.90
C LYS A 95 -1.96 -14.03 -1.63
N GLN A 96 -1.25 -12.92 -1.75
CA GLN A 96 0.09 -12.87 -2.34
C GLN A 96 1.06 -13.87 -1.67
N PRO A 97 2.01 -14.44 -2.43
CA PRO A 97 2.15 -14.33 -3.88
C PRO A 97 1.08 -15.16 -4.62
N ILE A 98 0.36 -14.56 -5.57
CA ILE A 98 -0.79 -15.19 -6.25
C ILE A 98 -0.73 -15.01 -7.77
N THR A 99 -1.18 -16.01 -8.53
CA THR A 99 -1.24 -15.96 -10.00
C THR A 99 -2.55 -15.34 -10.50
N ARG A 100 -2.54 -14.86 -11.75
CA ARG A 100 -3.78 -14.36 -12.40
C ARG A 100 -4.90 -15.40 -12.40
N GLY A 101 -4.58 -16.68 -12.60
CA GLY A 101 -5.58 -17.75 -12.65
C GLY A 101 -6.29 -17.94 -11.31
N GLU A 102 -5.54 -17.95 -10.22
CA GLU A 102 -6.10 -18.06 -8.86
C GLU A 102 -6.95 -16.84 -8.50
N ILE A 103 -6.58 -15.64 -8.95
CA ILE A 103 -7.41 -14.44 -8.78
C ILE A 103 -8.75 -14.61 -9.53
N GLU A 104 -8.72 -15.11 -10.76
CA GLU A 104 -9.95 -15.33 -11.55
C GLU A 104 -10.85 -16.39 -10.91
N GLU A 105 -10.27 -17.44 -10.32
CA GLU A 105 -10.98 -18.48 -9.59
C GLU A 105 -11.70 -17.90 -8.37
N ILE A 106 -11.02 -17.09 -7.55
CA ILE A 106 -11.62 -16.45 -6.37
C ILE A 106 -12.72 -15.46 -6.77
N ARG A 107 -12.52 -14.69 -7.85
CA ARG A 107 -13.52 -13.70 -8.30
C ARG A 107 -14.68 -14.30 -9.09
N GLY A 108 -14.51 -15.52 -9.62
CA GLY A 108 -15.47 -16.14 -10.55
C GLY A 108 -15.59 -15.44 -11.91
N VAL A 109 -14.76 -14.42 -12.20
CA VAL A 109 -14.78 -13.63 -13.44
C VAL A 109 -13.37 -13.20 -13.84
N SER A 110 -13.17 -12.92 -15.14
CA SER A 110 -11.85 -12.51 -15.64
C SER A 110 -11.36 -11.20 -14.99
N CYS A 111 -10.05 -11.16 -14.70
CA CYS A 111 -9.38 -10.05 -14.05
C CYS A 111 -8.25 -9.43 -14.90
N ASP A 112 -8.04 -9.85 -16.15
CA ASP A 112 -6.92 -9.38 -17.02
C ASP A 112 -6.80 -7.86 -17.07
N MET A 113 -7.91 -7.16 -17.35
CA MET A 113 -7.90 -5.69 -17.42
C MET A 113 -7.64 -5.04 -16.05
N MET A 114 -8.02 -5.68 -14.94
CA MET A 114 -7.78 -5.14 -13.59
C MET A 114 -6.32 -5.31 -13.22
N VAL A 115 -5.73 -6.49 -13.44
CA VAL A 115 -4.30 -6.74 -13.23
C VAL A 115 -3.46 -5.74 -14.02
N ARG A 116 -3.75 -5.53 -15.32
CA ARG A 116 -3.04 -4.52 -16.14
C ARG A 116 -3.16 -3.11 -15.57
N LYS A 117 -4.35 -2.71 -15.12
CA LYS A 117 -4.57 -1.38 -14.53
C LYS A 117 -3.85 -1.18 -13.20
N LEU A 118 -3.75 -2.24 -12.38
CA LEU A 118 -3.05 -2.20 -11.10
C LEU A 118 -1.53 -2.17 -11.29
N LEU A 119 -0.99 -2.95 -12.25
CA LEU A 119 0.42 -2.87 -12.67
C LEU A 119 0.76 -1.47 -13.21
N ALA A 120 -0.08 -0.91 -14.08
CA ALA A 120 0.13 0.42 -14.66
C ALA A 120 0.09 1.55 -13.62
N ARG A 121 -0.58 1.33 -12.48
CA ARG A 121 -0.59 2.23 -11.32
C ARG A 121 0.47 1.88 -10.27
N ASN A 122 1.34 0.92 -10.56
CA ASN A 122 2.36 0.44 -9.66
C ASN A 122 1.83 -0.05 -8.30
N LEU A 123 0.56 -0.49 -8.19
CA LEU A 123 -0.02 -0.99 -6.93
C LEU A 123 0.26 -2.48 -6.70
N ILE A 124 0.57 -3.21 -7.78
CA ILE A 124 1.04 -4.59 -7.74
C ILE A 124 2.25 -4.72 -8.66
N LYS A 125 3.08 -5.73 -8.43
CA LYS A 125 4.24 -6.08 -9.25
C LYS A 125 4.36 -7.60 -9.41
N GLU A 126 5.15 -8.01 -10.40
CA GLU A 126 5.53 -9.42 -10.57
C GLU A 126 6.67 -9.76 -9.61
N CYS A 127 6.53 -10.82 -8.80
CA CYS A 127 7.56 -11.28 -7.86
C CYS A 127 8.17 -12.64 -8.22
N GLY A 128 7.71 -13.26 -9.32
CA GLY A 128 8.25 -14.52 -9.79
C GLY A 128 7.31 -15.24 -10.75
N ARG A 129 7.54 -16.54 -10.91
CA ARG A 129 6.68 -17.44 -11.69
C ARG A 129 6.32 -18.66 -10.86
N SER A 130 5.08 -19.11 -10.99
CA SER A 130 4.60 -20.36 -10.39
C SER A 130 5.20 -21.59 -11.10
N ASP A 131 5.23 -22.72 -10.38
CA ASP A 131 5.60 -24.03 -10.90
C ASP A 131 4.44 -24.74 -11.62
N ALA A 132 3.25 -24.14 -11.64
CA ALA A 132 2.10 -24.64 -12.37
C ALA A 132 2.36 -24.69 -13.90
N PRO A 133 1.65 -25.55 -14.64
CA PRO A 133 1.76 -25.62 -16.10
C PRO A 133 1.60 -24.25 -16.76
N GLY A 134 2.52 -23.92 -17.68
CA GLY A 134 2.57 -22.61 -18.32
C GLY A 134 3.33 -21.53 -17.54
N ARG A 135 3.83 -21.84 -16.34
CA ARG A 135 4.65 -20.98 -15.48
C ARG A 135 4.13 -19.53 -15.39
N PRO A 136 2.86 -19.34 -14.96
CA PRO A 136 2.26 -18.02 -14.89
C PRO A 136 2.99 -17.12 -13.89
N PHE A 137 2.92 -15.81 -14.11
CA PHE A 137 3.48 -14.82 -13.20
C PHE A 137 2.77 -14.85 -11.83
N LEU A 138 3.55 -14.63 -10.78
CA LEU A 138 3.09 -14.38 -9.41
C LEU A 138 3.08 -12.88 -9.17
N TYR A 139 2.01 -12.41 -8.54
CA TYR A 139 1.79 -11.02 -8.21
C TYR A 139 1.81 -10.80 -6.70
N GLU A 140 2.39 -9.67 -6.30
CA GLU A 140 2.40 -9.15 -4.94
C GLU A 140 2.15 -7.63 -4.97
N VAL A 141 1.78 -7.05 -3.83
CA VAL A 141 1.61 -5.60 -3.71
C VAL A 141 2.97 -4.90 -3.62
N THR A 142 2.99 -3.63 -3.97
CA THR A 142 4.20 -2.79 -3.97
C THR A 142 4.29 -1.93 -2.72
N GLU A 143 5.38 -1.19 -2.58
CA GLU A 143 5.48 -0.13 -1.57
C GLU A 143 4.50 1.02 -1.85
N GLU A 144 4.23 1.34 -3.12
CA GLU A 144 3.20 2.31 -3.51
C GLU A 144 1.80 1.91 -3.00
N PHE A 145 1.48 0.61 -2.95
CA PHE A 145 0.26 0.14 -2.29
C PHE A 145 0.29 0.45 -0.79
N MET A 146 1.39 0.17 -0.10
CA MET A 146 1.53 0.47 1.33
C MET A 146 1.32 1.97 1.58
N ASP A 147 1.89 2.82 0.73
CA ASP A 147 1.75 4.28 0.79
C ASP A 147 0.33 4.76 0.52
N THR A 148 -0.29 4.24 -0.56
CA THR A 148 -1.65 4.60 -0.96
C THR A 148 -2.66 4.25 0.13
N PHE A 149 -2.47 3.11 0.80
CA PHE A 149 -3.35 2.62 1.86
C PHE A 149 -2.87 2.99 3.27
N LYS A 150 -1.76 3.74 3.39
CA LYS A 150 -1.17 4.23 4.65
C LYS A 150 -0.89 3.11 5.65
N LEU A 151 -0.34 2.01 5.17
CA LEU A 151 -0.04 0.82 5.97
C LEU A 151 1.46 0.78 6.32
N VAL A 152 1.78 0.51 7.58
CA VAL A 152 3.17 0.26 8.01
C VAL A 152 3.57 -1.17 7.66
N SER A 153 2.62 -2.10 7.71
CA SER A 153 2.83 -3.51 7.40
C SER A 153 1.55 -4.14 6.86
N LEU A 154 1.68 -5.18 6.03
CA LEU A 154 0.54 -5.98 5.56
C LEU A 154 -0.24 -6.65 6.70
N LYS A 155 0.35 -6.76 7.89
CA LYS A 155 -0.32 -7.25 9.10
C LYS A 155 -1.42 -6.32 9.62
N GLU A 156 -1.44 -5.06 9.18
CA GLU A 156 -2.47 -4.08 9.54
C GLU A 156 -3.73 -4.21 8.67
N LEU A 157 -3.69 -5.07 7.64
CA LEU A 157 -4.86 -5.39 6.85
C LEU A 157 -5.93 -6.05 7.76
N PRO A 158 -7.19 -5.59 7.70
CA PRO A 158 -8.29 -6.18 8.46
C PRO A 158 -8.37 -7.69 8.28
N GLU A 159 -8.69 -8.44 9.35
CA GLU A 159 -8.97 -9.86 9.20
C GLU A 159 -10.16 -10.07 8.26
N LEU A 160 -10.03 -11.03 7.34
CA LEU A 160 -11.14 -11.40 6.49
C LEU A 160 -12.25 -11.97 7.38
N PRO A 161 -13.52 -11.57 7.18
CA PRO A 161 -14.62 -12.16 7.92
C PRO A 161 -14.60 -13.68 7.70
N GLU A 162 -14.77 -14.45 8.78
CA GLU A 162 -14.96 -15.90 8.67
C GLU A 162 -16.21 -16.15 7.84
N PHE A 163 -16.01 -16.58 6.59
CA PHE A 163 -17.08 -17.19 5.82
C PHE A 163 -17.38 -18.52 6.51
N LYS A 164 -18.38 -18.54 7.39
CA LYS A 164 -19.04 -19.79 7.73
C LYS A 164 -19.64 -20.31 6.44
N ASP A 165 -19.09 -21.40 5.93
CA ASP A 165 -19.71 -22.18 4.86
C ASP A 165 -21.11 -22.61 5.32
N THR A 166 -22.13 -21.80 5.01
CA THR A 166 -23.53 -22.23 5.05
C THR A 166 -23.89 -23.03 3.80
N MET A 167 -22.98 -23.91 3.35
CA MET A 167 -23.23 -24.89 2.30
C MET A 167 -23.02 -26.29 2.86
N GLU A 168 -23.91 -26.75 3.74
CA GLU A 168 -24.10 -28.20 3.96
C GLU A 168 -25.43 -28.64 4.61
N GLU A 169 -26.38 -27.75 4.96
CA GLU A 169 -27.64 -28.16 5.64
C GLU A 169 -28.96 -27.63 5.00
N GLU A 170 -29.08 -27.65 3.68
CA GLU A 170 -30.38 -27.87 3.03
C GLU A 170 -30.28 -29.20 2.26
N LEU A 171 -30.23 -30.33 2.98
CA LEU A 171 -31.38 -31.24 3.15
C LEU A 171 -32.20 -31.30 1.84
N PHE A 172 -32.14 -32.35 1.03
CA PHE A 172 -32.70 -33.67 1.37
C PHE A 172 -33.81 -33.60 2.42
N GLU A 173 -34.80 -32.73 2.21
CA GLU A 173 -36.14 -32.90 2.77
C GLU A 173 -37.14 -33.00 1.62
N GLU A 174 -37.54 -34.26 1.40
CA GLU A 174 -38.70 -34.85 0.68
C GLU A 174 -39.17 -34.27 -0.67
#